data_AF-A0A2B4R493-F1
#
_entry.id   AF-A0A2B4R493-F1
#
_cell.length_a   1.000
_cell.length_b   1.000
_cell.length_c   1.000
_cell.angle_alpha   90.00
_cell.angle_beta   90.00
_cell.angle_gamma   90.00
#
_symmetry.space_group_name_H-M   'P 1'
#
loop_
_entity.id
_entity.type
_entity.pdbx_description
1 polymer ?
#
loop_
_entity_poly.entity_id
_entity_poly.type
_entity_poly.pdbx_seq_one_letter_code
_entity_poly.pdbx_strand_id
1 'polypeptide(L)'
;MNTENTFFNAGIVQNSVNFDTHGNGAAGTQLRDFLNAIAGEKIILIAVQDEGSRFLQKAFDALTIIGGYHVSSLEYRGSYALIGYPREKKPSYVKQVQRKSGQGPSVISATVPLTK
;
A
#
# COMPACT_ATOMS: atom_id res chain seq x y z
N MET A 1 9.14 -40.04 -6.43
CA MET A 1 8.06 -39.21 -5.83
C MET A 1 8.66 -37.83 -5.61
N ASN A 2 8.29 -36.85 -6.44
CA ASN A 2 8.74 -35.48 -6.25
C ASN A 2 7.68 -34.78 -5.41
N THR A 3 8.01 -34.47 -4.16
CA THR A 3 7.17 -33.64 -3.30
C THR A 3 7.22 -32.22 -3.85
N GLU A 4 6.17 -31.80 -4.54
CA GLU A 4 5.98 -30.38 -4.79
C GLU A 4 5.83 -29.68 -3.45
N ASN A 5 6.79 -28.80 -3.13
CA ASN A 5 6.67 -27.88 -2.01
C ASN A 5 5.60 -26.84 -2.39
N THR A 6 4.33 -27.18 -2.21
CA THR A 6 3.23 -26.23 -2.27
C THR A 6 3.35 -25.33 -1.04
N PHE A 7 4.07 -24.21 -1.17
CA PHE A 7 4.06 -23.17 -0.16
C PHE A 7 2.63 -22.62 -0.08
N PHE A 8 1.93 -22.91 1.02
CA PHE A 8 0.68 -22.24 1.33
C PHE A 8 0.91 -20.73 1.34
N ASN A 9 0.18 -19.97 0.53
CA ASN A 9 0.15 -18.51 0.57
C ASN A 9 -0.61 -18.03 1.82
N ALA A 10 -0.07 -18.32 3.01
CA ALA A 10 -0.75 -18.20 4.31
C ALA A 10 -0.77 -16.78 4.90
N GLY A 11 -0.71 -15.73 4.07
CA GLY A 11 -0.63 -14.34 4.55
C GLY A 11 0.73 -13.98 5.21
N ILE A 12 1.79 -14.74 4.90
CA ILE A 12 3.14 -14.47 5.41
C ILE A 12 3.66 -13.15 4.84
N VAL A 13 4.22 -12.30 5.70
CA VAL A 13 4.88 -11.05 5.29
C VAL A 13 6.11 -11.38 4.46
N GLN A 14 6.12 -10.92 3.20
CA GLN A 14 7.24 -11.15 2.28
C GLN A 14 8.26 -10.01 2.26
N ASN A 15 7.81 -8.78 2.51
CA ASN A 15 8.67 -7.61 2.57
C ASN A 15 8.03 -6.53 3.48
N SER A 16 8.87 -5.71 4.10
CA SER A 16 8.47 -4.56 4.91
C SER A 16 9.50 -3.45 4.75
N VAL A 17 9.07 -2.30 4.26
CA VAL A 17 9.93 -1.16 3.92
C VAL A 17 9.23 0.13 4.34
N ASN A 18 10.01 1.14 4.74
CA ASN A 18 9.53 2.50 4.92
C ASN A 18 10.11 3.44 3.84
N PHE A 19 9.34 4.47 3.48
CA PHE A 19 9.76 5.49 2.54
C PHE A 19 9.47 6.86 3.15
N ASP A 20 10.51 7.57 3.57
CA ASP A 20 10.40 8.92 4.13
C ASP A 20 10.07 9.95 3.03
N THR A 21 8.82 9.95 2.61
CA THR A 21 8.25 10.86 1.60
C THR A 21 8.10 12.29 2.11
N HIS A 22 8.49 12.57 3.35
CA HIS A 22 8.59 13.91 3.91
C HIS A 22 10.01 14.48 3.84
N GLY A 23 10.99 13.76 4.38
CA GLY A 23 12.37 14.22 4.53
C GLY A 23 13.27 13.89 3.34
N ASN A 24 12.93 12.91 2.52
CA ASN A 24 13.75 12.46 1.39
C ASN A 24 13.08 12.70 0.03
N GLY A 25 13.67 13.58 -0.78
CA GLY A 25 13.18 13.93 -2.11
C GLY A 25 13.13 12.76 -3.12
N ALA A 26 13.87 11.68 -2.89
CA ALA A 26 13.84 10.48 -3.72
C ALA A 26 12.80 9.44 -3.27
N ALA A 27 12.28 9.53 -2.05
CA ALA A 27 11.44 8.49 -1.45
C ALA A 27 10.14 8.22 -2.22
N GLY A 28 9.52 9.25 -2.81
CA GLY A 28 8.35 9.05 -3.67
C GLY A 28 8.66 8.22 -4.93
N THR A 29 9.82 8.45 -5.54
CA THR A 29 10.29 7.62 -6.67
C THR A 29 10.57 6.19 -6.22
N GLN A 30 11.22 6.02 -5.06
CA GLN A 30 11.54 4.71 -4.50
C GLN A 30 10.27 3.91 -4.15
N LEU A 31 9.26 4.55 -3.58
CA LEU A 31 7.95 3.95 -3.32
C LEU A 31 7.29 3.50 -4.63
N ARG A 32 7.27 4.36 -5.66
CA ARG A 32 6.75 4.02 -6.99
C ARG A 32 7.43 2.78 -7.55
N ASP A 33 8.76 2.77 -7.57
CA ASP A 33 9.54 1.69 -8.17
C ASP A 33 9.37 0.39 -7.38
N PHE A 34 9.30 0.47 -6.05
CA PHE A 34 8.97 -0.66 -5.19
C PHE A 34 7.60 -1.26 -5.53
N LEU A 35 6.55 -0.44 -5.61
CA LEU A 35 5.20 -0.91 -5.94
C LEU A 35 5.14 -1.52 -7.35
N ASN A 36 5.80 -0.91 -8.33
CA ASN A 36 5.83 -1.39 -9.70
C ASN A 36 6.61 -2.72 -9.86
N ALA A 37 7.54 -3.02 -8.95
CA ALA A 37 8.29 -4.27 -8.96
C ALA A 37 7.50 -5.45 -8.34
N ILE A 38 6.38 -5.19 -7.67
CA ILE A 38 5.56 -6.25 -7.05
C ILE A 38 4.80 -7.02 -8.14
N ALA A 39 5.27 -8.23 -8.43
CA ALA A 39 4.62 -9.15 -9.35
C ALA A 39 3.69 -10.16 -8.63
N GLY A 40 2.69 -10.65 -9.37
CA GLY A 40 1.79 -11.70 -8.90
C GLY A 40 0.66 -11.21 -7.99
N GLU A 41 0.02 -12.16 -7.31
CA GLU A 41 -1.14 -11.90 -6.44
C GLU A 41 -0.68 -11.62 -5.02
N LYS A 42 -0.50 -10.33 -4.70
CA LYS A 42 0.02 -9.87 -3.40
C LYS A 42 -0.94 -8.91 -2.73
N ILE A 43 -1.11 -9.07 -1.43
CA ILE A 43 -1.79 -8.10 -0.57
C ILE A 43 -0.75 -7.05 -0.19
N ILE A 44 -1.05 -5.78 -0.44
CA ILE A 44 -0.15 -4.66 -0.14
C ILE A 44 -0.79 -3.85 0.99
N LEU A 45 -0.06 -3.63 2.07
CA LEU A 45 -0.50 -2.78 3.18
C LEU A 45 0.33 -1.50 3.17
N ILE A 46 -0.33 -0.35 3.20
CA ILE A 46 0.32 0.97 3.28
C ILE A 46 -0.30 1.75 4.44
N ALA A 47 0.56 2.39 5.23
CA ALA A 47 0.18 3.36 6.24
C ALA A 47 1.14 4.55 6.20
N VAL A 48 0.62 5.75 6.51
CA VAL A 48 1.44 6.96 6.70
C VAL A 48 1.59 7.23 8.20
N GLN A 49 2.83 7.44 8.63
CA GLN A 49 3.19 7.81 10.00
C GLN A 49 3.77 9.22 10.01
N ASP A 50 3.28 10.07 10.93
CA ASP A 50 3.61 11.50 11.09
C ASP A 50 3.30 12.35 9.84
N GLU A 51 4.07 12.20 8.75
CA GLU A 51 3.97 12.98 7.53
C GLU A 51 4.47 12.14 6.34
N GLY A 52 3.78 12.21 5.20
CA GLY A 52 4.19 11.51 4.00
C GLY A 52 3.67 12.11 2.71
N SER A 53 3.24 13.38 2.71
CA SER A 53 2.62 14.04 1.56
C SER A 53 3.63 14.74 0.66
N ARG A 54 4.73 15.28 1.22
CA ARG A 54 5.61 16.26 0.55
C ARG A 54 6.18 15.80 -0.80
N PHE A 55 6.64 14.56 -0.90
CA PHE A 55 7.21 13.98 -2.12
C PHE A 55 6.38 12.82 -2.69
N LEU A 56 5.16 12.60 -2.17
CA LEU A 56 4.31 11.47 -2.54
C LEU A 56 3.83 11.51 -3.98
N GLN A 57 3.75 12.71 -4.58
CA GLN A 57 3.28 12.92 -5.95
C GLN A 57 3.93 12.00 -6.99
N LYS A 58 5.19 11.60 -6.75
CA LYS A 58 5.94 10.72 -7.65
C LYS A 58 5.41 9.28 -7.67
N ALA A 59 4.61 8.90 -6.68
CA ALA A 59 4.02 7.56 -6.52
C ALA A 59 2.51 7.52 -6.74
N PHE A 60 1.85 8.64 -7.10
CA PHE A 60 0.38 8.68 -7.22
C PHE A 60 -0.16 7.62 -8.18
N ASP A 61 0.41 7.49 -9.38
CA ASP A 61 -0.05 6.51 -10.36
C ASP A 61 0.10 5.08 -9.83
N ALA A 62 1.24 4.76 -9.20
CA ALA A 62 1.48 3.43 -8.62
C ALA A 62 0.51 3.13 -7.46
N LEU A 63 0.22 4.12 -6.61
CA LEU A 63 -0.76 4.01 -5.53
C LEU A 63 -2.18 3.81 -6.07
N THR A 64 -2.55 4.52 -7.15
CA THR A 64 -3.84 4.33 -7.83
C THR A 64 -3.92 2.96 -8.50
N ILE A 65 -2.86 2.50 -9.14
CA ILE A 65 -2.77 1.16 -9.74
C ILE A 65 -3.06 0.08 -8.72
N ILE A 66 -2.64 0.21 -7.45
CA ILE A 66 -2.93 -0.80 -6.42
C ILE A 66 -4.29 -0.63 -5.71
N GLY A 67 -5.09 0.38 -6.08
CA GLY A 67 -6.44 0.61 -5.55
C GLY A 67 -6.60 1.83 -4.65
N GLY A 68 -5.57 2.67 -4.52
CA GLY A 68 -5.70 3.98 -3.90
C GLY A 68 -6.55 4.94 -4.75
N TYR A 69 -7.24 5.86 -4.10
CA TYR A 69 -8.06 6.88 -4.75
C TYR A 69 -7.93 8.22 -4.04
N HIS A 70 -8.02 9.33 -4.78
CA HIS A 70 -7.84 10.68 -4.22
C HIS A 70 -6.56 10.83 -3.36
N VAL A 71 -5.48 10.14 -3.76
CA VAL A 71 -4.19 10.12 -3.04
C VAL A 71 -3.55 11.52 -3.03
N SER A 72 -3.78 12.30 -4.07
CA SER A 72 -3.39 13.71 -4.16
C SER A 72 -4.02 14.60 -3.09
N SER A 73 -5.07 14.13 -2.41
CA SER A 73 -5.73 14.84 -1.32
C SER A 73 -5.17 14.48 0.06
N LEU A 74 -4.08 13.69 0.14
CA LEU A 74 -3.36 13.51 1.40
C LEU A 74 -2.65 14.82 1.77
N GLU A 75 -3.17 15.48 2.79
CA GLU A 75 -2.65 16.76 3.28
C GLU A 75 -1.44 16.56 4.20
N TYR A 76 -0.71 17.65 4.45
CA TYR A 76 0.39 17.69 5.43
C TYR A 76 -0.07 17.15 6.79
N ARG A 77 0.65 16.15 7.29
CA ARG A 77 0.34 15.40 8.53
C ARG A 77 -1.05 14.74 8.56
N GLY A 78 -1.63 14.49 7.39
CA GLY A 78 -2.79 13.63 7.26
C GLY A 78 -2.42 12.17 7.53
N SER A 79 -3.37 11.39 8.03
CA SER A 79 -3.21 9.94 8.18
C SER A 79 -3.80 9.23 6.96
N TYR A 80 -3.21 8.10 6.59
CA TYR A 80 -3.61 7.30 5.43
C TYR A 80 -3.41 5.82 5.73
N ALA A 81 -4.35 4.99 5.29
CA ALA A 81 -4.25 3.53 5.33
C ALA A 81 -4.87 2.93 4.06
N LEU A 82 -4.18 1.95 3.45
CA LEU A 82 -4.65 1.24 2.25
C LEU A 82 -4.36 -0.26 2.38
N ILE A 83 -5.38 -1.06 2.05
CA ILE A 83 -5.22 -2.46 1.65
C ILE A 83 -5.30 -2.47 0.12
N GLY A 84 -4.17 -2.68 -0.54
CA GLY A 84 -4.02 -2.64 -1.99
C GLY A 84 -3.80 -4.02 -2.62
N TYR A 85 -3.99 -4.07 -3.94
CA TYR A 85 -3.80 -5.27 -4.75
C TYR A 85 -3.32 -4.88 -6.16
N PRO A 86 -2.25 -5.49 -6.71
CA PRO A 86 -1.58 -4.97 -7.91
C PRO A 86 -2.30 -5.26 -9.24
N ARG A 87 -3.28 -6.17 -9.28
CA ARG A 87 -4.02 -6.50 -10.51
C ARG A 87 -5.16 -5.54 -10.80
N GLU A 88 -5.48 -5.32 -12.07
CA GLU A 88 -6.57 -4.44 -12.52
C GLU A 88 -7.91 -4.74 -11.82
N LYS A 89 -8.33 -6.01 -11.81
CA LYS A 89 -9.52 -6.44 -11.06
C LYS A 89 -9.24 -6.47 -9.56
N LYS A 90 -9.80 -5.52 -8.82
CA LYS A 90 -9.65 -5.42 -7.37
C LYS A 90 -10.55 -6.41 -6.63
N PRO A 91 -9.99 -7.21 -5.70
CA PRO A 91 -10.79 -7.95 -4.72
C PRO A 91 -11.60 -7.02 -3.81
N SER A 92 -12.69 -7.52 -3.24
CA SER A 92 -13.60 -6.74 -2.37
C SER A 92 -12.96 -6.24 -1.07
N TYR A 93 -11.82 -6.80 -0.67
CA TYR A 93 -11.08 -6.36 0.51
C TYR A 93 -10.17 -5.13 0.24
N VAL A 94 -9.98 -4.73 -1.02
CA VAL A 94 -9.23 -3.50 -1.36
C VAL A 94 -10.02 -2.30 -0.84
N LYS A 95 -9.41 -1.54 0.05
CA LYS A 95 -10.05 -0.43 0.76
C LYS A 95 -9.00 0.62 1.08
N GLN A 96 -9.42 1.88 1.17
CA GLN A 96 -8.59 3.00 1.61
C GLN A 96 -9.35 3.84 2.66
N VAL A 97 -8.62 4.38 3.63
CA VAL A 97 -9.11 5.45 4.50
C VAL A 97 -8.02 6.52 4.58
N GLN A 98 -8.42 7.79 4.53
CA GLN A 98 -7.53 8.91 4.79
C GLN A 98 -8.25 9.98 5.61
N ARG A 99 -7.51 10.69 6.46
CA ARG A 99 -8.01 11.77 7.31
C ARG A 99 -7.06 12.94 7.31
N LYS A 100 -7.62 14.14 7.43
CA LYS A 100 -6.82 15.36 7.54
C LYS A 100 -6.09 15.42 8.88
N SER A 101 -5.10 16.29 8.97
CA SER A 101 -4.39 16.55 10.22
C SER A 101 -5.38 16.89 11.35
N GLY A 102 -5.13 16.35 12.55
CA GLY A 102 -6.00 16.54 13.72
C GLY A 102 -7.30 15.72 13.75
N GLN A 103 -7.65 14.99 12.68
CA GLN A 103 -8.87 14.15 12.63
C GLN A 103 -8.66 12.71 13.14
N GLY A 104 -7.47 12.43 13.69
CA GLY A 104 -7.09 11.13 14.24
C GLY A 104 -6.56 10.13 13.19
N PRO A 105 -6.32 8.88 13.62
CA PRO A 105 -5.73 7.86 12.77
C PRO A 105 -6.73 7.35 11.70
N SER A 106 -6.18 6.97 10.55
CA SER A 106 -6.90 6.19 9.54
C SER A 106 -6.78 4.72 9.88
N VAL A 107 -7.92 4.07 10.16
CA VAL A 107 -7.98 2.67 10.56
C VAL A 107 -8.73 1.87 9.50
N ILE A 108 -8.15 0.77 9.06
CA ILE A 108 -8.74 -0.12 8.07
C ILE A 108 -8.68 -1.56 8.56
N SER A 109 -9.72 -2.33 8.25
CA SER A 109 -9.80 -3.76 8.55
C SER A 109 -10.58 -4.48 7.45
N ALA A 110 -10.09 -5.67 7.08
CA ALA A 110 -10.74 -6.54 6.12
C ALA A 110 -10.35 -8.01 6.38
N THR A 111 -11.25 -8.91 6.03
CA THR A 111 -10.97 -10.35 5.97
C THR A 111 -10.51 -10.68 4.56
N VAL A 112 -9.32 -11.26 4.43
CA VAL A 112 -8.80 -11.72 3.14
C VAL A 112 -8.94 -13.25 3.04
N PRO A 113 -9.72 -13.76 2.08
CA PRO A 113 -9.77 -15.20 1.84
C PRO A 113 -8.43 -15.70 1.35
N LEU A 114 -7.91 -16.78 1.96
CA LEU A 114 -6.73 -17.45 1.45
C LEU A 114 -7.11 -18.30 0.25
N THR A 115 -6.39 -18.14 -0.85
CA THR A 115 -6.50 -19.02 -2.01
C THR A 115 -5.83 -20.36 -1.69
N LYS A 116 -6.49 -21.45 -2.09
CA LYS A 116 -5.96 -22.82 -1.97
C LYS A 116 -4.92 -23.09 -3.03
#